data_AF-A0A7G8FJC6-F1
#
_entry.id   AF-A0A7G8FJC6-F1
#
_cell.length_a   1.000
_cell.length_b   1.000
_cell.length_c   1.000
_cell.angle_alpha   90.00
_cell.angle_beta   90.00
_cell.angle_gamma   90.00
#
_symmetry.space_group_name_H-M   'P 1'
#
loop_
_entity.id
_entity.type
_entity.pdbx_description
1 polymer ?
#
loop_
_entity_poly.entity_id
_entity_poly.type
_entity_poly.pdbx_seq_one_letter_code
_entity_poly.pdbx_strand_id
1 'polypeptide(L)' 'MKFVIQWRDQFGNYRNYQTQHGRTSPYRTAETKAQQTGKVFRIVDGDGNLVDLFYP' A
#
# COMPACT_ATOMS: atom_id res chain seq x y z
N MET A 1 7.37 -11.67 -8.29
CA MET A 1 7.38 -10.90 -7.02
C MET A 1 5.97 -10.41 -6.74
N LYS A 2 5.47 -10.62 -5.53
CA LYS A 2 4.12 -10.23 -5.10
C LYS A 2 4.26 -9.04 -4.18
N PHE A 3 3.42 -8.03 -4.38
CA PHE A 3 3.32 -6.89 -3.48
C PHE A 3 1.86 -6.70 -3.07
N VAL A 4 1.65 -6.35 -1.81
CA VAL A 4 0.33 -6.05 -1.26
C VAL A 4 0.33 -4.59 -0.83
N ILE A 5 -0.57 -3.81 -1.41
CA ILE A 5 -0.84 -2.46 -1.00
C ILE A 5 -1.85 -2.52 0.15
N GLN A 6 -1.55 -1.84 1.25
CA GLN A 6 -2.42 -1.74 2.41
C GLN A 6 -2.66 -0.27 2.77
N TRP A 7 -3.81 0.02 3.34
CA TRP A 7 -4.17 1.36 3.83
C TRP A 7 -4.42 1.31 5.33
N ARG A 8 -4.08 2.40 6.03
CA ARG A 8 -4.30 2.54 7.46
C ARG A 8 -5.71 3.05 7.74
N ASP A 9 -6.45 2.33 8.56
CA ASP A 9 -7.78 2.73 9.02
C ASP A 9 -7.72 3.71 10.19
N GLN A 10 -8.88 4.25 10.56
CA GLN A 10 -9.02 5.21 11.66
C GLN A 10 -8.65 4.64 13.04
N PHE A 11 -8.60 3.32 13.18
CA PHE A 11 -8.20 2.61 14.40
C PHE A 11 -6.71 2.23 14.36
N GLY A 12 -6.00 2.62 13.32
CA GLY A 12 -4.58 2.38 13.13
C GLY A 12 -4.24 1.02 12.54
N ASN A 13 -5.22 0.20 12.15
CA ASN A 13 -4.98 -1.11 11.54
C ASN A 13 -4.73 -0.97 10.05
N TYR A 14 -3.89 -1.84 9.50
CA TYR A 14 -3.67 -1.91 8.06
C TYR A 14 -4.62 -2.92 7.40
N ARG A 15 -5.33 -2.45 6.39
CA ARG A 15 -6.29 -3.24 5.60
C ARG A 15 -5.74 -3.45 4.20
N ASN A 16 -5.91 -4.65 3.66
CA ASN A 16 -5.51 -4.96 2.29
C ASN A 16 -6.35 -4.13 1.31
N TYR A 17 -5.68 -3.34 0.47
CA TYR A 17 -6.29 -2.61 -0.63
C TYR A 17 -6.29 -3.46 -1.90
N GLN A 18 -5.09 -3.82 -2.36
CA GLN A 18 -4.90 -4.51 -3.63
C GLN A 18 -3.62 -5.34 -3.56
N THR A 19 -3.69 -6.55 -4.09
CA THR A 19 -2.49 -7.35 -4.35
C THR A 19 -2.09 -7.15 -5.82
N GLN A 20 -0.83 -6.81 -6.06
CA GLN A 20 -0.27 -6.69 -7.40
C GLN A 20 0.76 -7.80 -7.65
N HIS A 21 0.67 -8.36 -8.85
CA HIS A 21 1.59 -9.36 -9.37
C HIS A 21 2.19 -8.82 -10.68
N GLY A 22 3.52 -8.82 -10.81
CA GLY A 22 4.18 -8.52 -12.08
C GLY A 22 4.59 -7.05 -12.29
N ARG A 23 4.33 -6.50 -13.50
CA ARG A 23 4.94 -5.26 -14.05
C ARG A 23 4.30 -3.94 -13.59
N THR A 24 3.14 -3.97 -12.95
CA THR A 24 2.49 -2.76 -12.45
C THR A 24 3.23 -2.25 -11.23
N SER A 25 3.52 -0.95 -11.17
CA SER A 25 4.26 -0.35 -10.05
C SER A 25 3.32 -0.13 -8.85
N PRO A 26 3.51 -0.86 -7.74
CA PRO A 26 2.70 -0.67 -6.53
C PRO A 26 2.93 0.71 -5.90
N TYR A 27 4.11 1.31 -6.12
CA TYR A 27 4.50 2.65 -5.64
C TYR A 27 3.56 3.73 -6.16
N ARG A 28 3.39 3.81 -7.48
CA ARG A 28 2.53 4.84 -8.09
C ARG A 28 1.08 4.72 -7.62
N THR A 29 0.58 3.49 -7.48
CA THR A 29 -0.78 3.25 -6.98
C THR A 29 -0.92 3.68 -5.53
N ALA A 30 0.02 3.30 -4.65
CA ALA A 30 -0.02 3.65 -3.23
C ALA A 30 0.10 5.17 -3.01
N GLU A 31 1.03 5.82 -3.69
CA GLU A 31 1.22 7.28 -3.64
C GLU A 31 -0.02 8.04 -4.10
N THR A 32 -0.54 7.70 -5.30
CA THR A 32 -1.73 8.35 -5.85
C THR A 32 -2.93 8.18 -4.90
N LYS A 33 -3.08 7.00 -4.29
CA LYS A 33 -4.19 6.74 -3.36
C LYS A 33 -4.01 7.42 -2.01
N ALA A 34 -2.78 7.54 -1.51
CA ALA A 34 -2.51 8.31 -0.29
C ALA A 34 -2.96 9.76 -0.46
N GLN A 35 -2.52 10.41 -1.55
CA GLN A 35 -2.91 11.79 -1.89
C GLN A 35 -4.41 11.95 -2.11
N GLN A 36 -5.04 11.03 -2.87
CA GLN A 36 -6.48 11.11 -3.17
C GLN A 36 -7.39 10.91 -1.96
N THR A 37 -6.98 10.08 -1.01
CA THR A 37 -7.86 9.66 0.09
C THR A 37 -7.54 10.32 1.42
N GLY A 38 -6.40 11.03 1.53
CA GLY A 38 -5.97 11.59 2.81
C GLY A 38 -5.51 10.53 3.82
N LYS A 39 -5.18 9.31 3.37
CA LYS A 39 -4.83 8.18 4.24
C LYS A 39 -3.40 7.71 4.02
N VAL A 40 -2.83 7.10 5.06
CA VAL A 40 -1.51 6.48 4.98
C VAL A 40 -1.63 5.13 4.26
N PHE A 41 -0.80 4.90 3.25
CA PHE A 41 -0.68 3.64 2.53
C PHE A 41 0.68 3.02 2.80
N ARG A 42 0.77 1.69 2.76
CA ARG A 42 2.04 0.97 2.77
C ARG A 42 2.06 -0.11 1.71
N ILE A 43 3.26 -0.46 1.28
CA ILE A 43 3.50 -1.63 0.44
C ILE A 43 4.20 -2.67 1.31
N VAL A 44 3.70 -3.90 1.26
CA VAL A 44 4.36 -5.06 1.84
C VAL A 44 4.68 -6.07 0.75
N ASP A 45 5.73 -6.86 0.94
CA ASP A 45 6.10 -7.94 0.01
C ASP A 45 5.19 -9.17 0.18
N GLY A 46 5.51 -10.25 -0.53
CA GLY A 46 4.75 -11.50 -0.48
C GLY A 46 4.79 -12.21 0.87
N ASP A 47 5.81 -11.92 1.68
CA ASP A 47 6.08 -12.51 2.99
C ASP A 47 5.55 -11.60 4.13
N GLY A 48 5.06 -10.41 3.79
CA GLY A 48 4.47 -9.44 4.71
C GLY A 48 5.47 -8.43 5.28
N ASN A 49 6.70 -8.38 4.77
CA ASN A 49 7.68 -7.38 5.18
C ASN A 49 7.32 -6.01 4.62
N LEU A 50 7.52 -4.97 5.42
CA LEU A 50 7.33 -3.59 4.98
C LEU A 50 8.36 -3.24 3.91
N VAL A 51 7.88 -2.83 2.74
CA VAL A 51 8.71 -2.34 1.64
C VAL A 51 8.79 -0.82 1.67
N ASP A 52 7.65 -0.16 1.80
CA ASP A 52 7.58 1.31 1.80
C ASP A 52 6.28 1.85 2.42
N LEU A 53 6.26 3.13 2.78
CA LEU A 53 5.17 3.85 3.44
C LEU A 53 4.92 5.21 2.77
N PHE A 54 3.65 5.51 2.50
CA PHE A 54 3.20 6.69 1.76
C PHE A 54 2.25 7.49 2.64
N TYR A 55 2.52 8.80 2.70
CA TYR A 55 1.71 9.77 3.41
C TYR A 55 0.90 10.60 2.41
N PRO A 56 -0.24 11.17 2.84
CA PRO A 56 -1.07 12.03 1.99
C PRO A 56 -0.38 13.29 1.50
#